data_AF-A0A3D8R584-F1
#
_entry.id   AF-A0A3D8R584-F1
#
_cell.length_a   1.000
_cell.length_b   1.000
_cell.length_c   1.000
_cell.angle_alpha   90.00
_cell.angle_beta   90.00
_cell.angle_gamma   90.00
#
_symmetry.space_group_name_H-M   'P 1'
#
loop_
_entity.id
_entity.type
_entity.pdbx_description
1 polymer ?
#
loop_
_entity_poly.entity_id
_entity_poly.type
_entity_poly.pdbx_seq_one_letter_code
_entity_poly.pdbx_strand_id
1 'polypeptide(L)'
;MSLCMLQEEIEKIGKCTEGSSETVKIEVLVAIMNIIILETLEASSNDWQVHLRAGMTLLISMIPNDLIPNDEAVNQRTLANTIYNSAKVETPRMTSITFCSAAQSFLANIFVWFDALSSALFWDNREELDYTTILACYQVNITSPFGCKNWVVAAIGKTNQLRRWKVLMANQGSLSNILLATRVSEVEQFIRAHLSSQESFLTPYDAFDLSTHIFAQASIVYLHVVASGPYPDVPEIRDSVESCLAHVRLTPGLLTSFWLAWPVCIIGCMAAKDLRKSFEEVLEGRDISHHGNFGFTNALAVMRDCWRLRDLNIYPADWTSSMRSLGYTFLLI
;
A
#
# COMPACT_ATOMS: atom_id res chain seq x y z
N MET A 1 -1.71 -13.59 26.78
CA MET A 1 -3.15 -13.75 26.48
C MET A 1 -3.20 -14.74 25.32
N SER A 2 -3.83 -15.91 25.47
CA SER A 2 -3.81 -16.92 24.40
C SER A 2 -4.69 -16.48 23.23
N LEU A 3 -4.35 -16.89 22.00
CA LEU A 3 -5.11 -16.63 20.77
C LEU A 3 -6.59 -17.01 20.94
N CYS A 4 -6.88 -18.12 21.63
CA CYS A 4 -8.23 -18.54 22.00
C CYS A 4 -9.00 -17.50 22.82
N MET A 5 -8.37 -16.82 23.79
CA MET A 5 -9.07 -15.82 24.60
C MET A 5 -9.43 -14.57 23.79
N LEU A 6 -8.58 -14.18 22.82
CA LEU A 6 -8.88 -13.07 21.90
C LEU A 6 -9.99 -13.43 20.91
N GLN A 7 -9.97 -14.66 20.38
CA GLN A 7 -11.02 -15.16 19.48
C GLN A 7 -12.37 -15.33 20.20
N GLU A 8 -12.38 -15.84 21.44
CA GLU A 8 -13.59 -15.94 22.27
C GLU A 8 -14.18 -14.57 22.62
N GLU A 9 -13.36 -13.56 22.90
CA GLU A 9 -13.84 -12.20 23.13
C GLU A 9 -14.42 -11.58 21.84
N ILE A 10 -13.81 -11.81 20.67
CA ILE A 10 -14.38 -11.37 19.39
C ILE A 10 -15.73 -12.05 19.10
N GLU A 11 -15.88 -13.35 19.37
CA GLU A 11 -17.16 -14.05 19.21
C GLU A 11 -18.23 -13.55 20.18
N LYS A 12 -17.87 -13.26 21.43
CA LYS A 12 -18.77 -12.65 22.42
C LYS A 12 -19.20 -11.25 21.99
N ILE A 13 -18.27 -10.44 21.50
CA ILE A 13 -18.55 -9.07 21.05
C ILE A 13 -19.35 -9.07 19.73
N GLY A 14 -19.04 -9.98 18.80
CA GLY A 14 -19.75 -10.17 17.54
C GLY A 14 -21.23 -10.49 17.73
N LYS A 15 -21.58 -11.31 18.74
CA LYS A 15 -22.98 -11.58 19.12
C LYS A 15 -23.76 -10.36 19.63
N CYS A 16 -23.09 -9.26 20.01
CA CYS A 16 -23.70 -8.02 20.48
C CYS A 16 -23.85 -6.93 19.38
N THR A 17 -23.54 -7.22 18.11
CA THR A 17 -23.41 -6.20 17.04
C THR A 17 -24.70 -5.75 16.35
N GLU A 18 -25.87 -6.27 16.73
CA GLU A 18 -27.16 -5.67 16.34
C GLU A 18 -27.50 -4.51 17.30
N GLY A 19 -26.94 -3.33 17.04
CA GLY A 19 -27.16 -2.11 17.85
C GLY A 19 -25.98 -1.65 18.71
N SER A 20 -24.78 -2.18 18.49
CA SER A 20 -23.59 -1.90 19.31
C SER A 20 -23.14 -0.43 19.25
N SER A 21 -22.84 0.14 20.43
CA SER A 21 -22.18 1.44 20.58
C SER A 21 -20.90 1.56 19.74
N GLU A 22 -20.61 2.75 19.23
CA GLU A 22 -19.39 3.08 18.48
C GLU A 22 -18.10 2.63 19.21
N THR A 23 -18.11 2.66 20.54
CA THR A 23 -17.03 2.15 21.40
C THR A 23 -16.74 0.66 21.19
N VAL A 24 -17.79 -0.16 21.07
CA VAL A 24 -17.65 -1.62 20.88
C VAL A 24 -17.02 -1.92 19.53
N LYS A 25 -17.39 -1.17 18.48
CA LYS A 25 -16.78 -1.35 17.17
C LYS A 25 -15.29 -1.00 17.16
N ILE A 26 -14.88 0.03 17.91
CA ILE A 26 -13.46 0.40 18.09
C ILE A 26 -12.70 -0.72 18.81
N GLU A 27 -13.26 -1.29 19.88
CA GLU A 27 -12.65 -2.42 20.61
C GLU A 27 -12.43 -3.64 19.70
N VAL A 28 -13.42 -3.97 18.86
CA VAL A 28 -13.29 -5.04 17.86
C VAL A 28 -12.18 -4.73 16.85
N LEU A 29 -12.10 -3.50 16.33
CA LEU A 29 -11.01 -3.10 15.42
C LEU A 29 -9.64 -3.22 16.07
N VAL A 30 -9.50 -2.85 17.36
CA VAL A 30 -8.25 -3.01 18.12
C VAL A 30 -7.91 -4.51 18.27
N ALA A 31 -8.88 -5.36 18.58
CA ALA A 31 -8.67 -6.80 18.69
C ALA A 31 -8.23 -7.41 17.35
N ILE A 32 -8.90 -7.05 16.25
CA ILE A 32 -8.54 -7.46 14.88
C ILE A 32 -7.11 -7.03 14.54
N MET A 33 -6.74 -5.77 14.83
CA MET A 33 -5.39 -5.27 14.59
C MET A 33 -4.34 -6.10 15.33
N ASN A 34 -4.57 -6.44 16.61
CA ASN A 34 -3.64 -7.26 17.39
C ASN A 34 -3.51 -8.69 16.83
N ILE A 35 -4.61 -9.28 16.33
CA ILE A 35 -4.57 -10.59 15.66
C ILE A 35 -3.73 -10.51 14.38
N ILE A 36 -3.97 -9.51 13.53
CA ILE A 36 -3.19 -9.33 12.29
C ILE A 36 -1.69 -9.21 12.60
N ILE A 37 -1.32 -8.42 13.61
CA ILE A 37 0.09 -8.27 14.02
C ILE A 37 0.66 -9.62 14.48
N LEU A 38 -0.06 -10.35 15.34
CA LEU A 38 0.39 -11.64 15.85
C LEU A 38 0.59 -12.66 14.72
N GLU A 39 -0.38 -12.79 13.81
CA GLU A 39 -0.30 -13.72 12.67
C GLU A 39 0.81 -13.34 11.68
N THR A 40 1.05 -12.04 11.49
CA THR A 40 2.16 -11.54 10.65
C THR A 40 3.51 -11.88 11.26
N LEU A 41 3.63 -11.86 12.59
CA LEU A 41 4.87 -12.21 13.31
C LEU A 41 5.10 -13.73 13.39
N GLU A 42 4.04 -14.53 13.57
CA GLU A 42 4.16 -15.99 13.67
C GLU A 42 4.33 -16.67 12.31
N ALA A 43 3.98 -15.98 11.21
CA ALA A 43 4.04 -16.49 9.82
C ALA A 43 3.41 -17.89 9.64
N SER A 44 2.50 -18.26 10.54
CA SER A 44 1.95 -19.62 10.71
C SER A 44 0.49 -19.72 10.25
N SER A 45 -0.21 -18.59 10.15
CA SER A 45 -1.63 -18.47 9.82
C SER A 45 -1.85 -17.71 8.52
N ASN A 46 -2.75 -18.21 7.67
CA ASN A 46 -3.21 -17.55 6.44
C ASN A 46 -4.43 -16.64 6.67
N ASP A 47 -4.88 -16.47 7.92
CA ASP A 47 -6.19 -15.89 8.21
C ASP A 47 -6.16 -14.38 8.43
N TRP A 48 -4.97 -13.75 8.48
CA TRP A 48 -4.85 -12.29 8.66
C TRP A 48 -5.56 -11.50 7.55
N GLN A 49 -5.65 -12.04 6.33
CA GLN A 49 -6.38 -11.42 5.22
C GLN A 49 -7.89 -11.39 5.45
N VAL A 50 -8.43 -12.40 6.16
CA VAL A 50 -9.84 -12.48 6.57
C VAL A 50 -10.10 -11.47 7.68
N HIS A 51 -9.19 -11.38 8.65
CA HIS A 51 -9.26 -10.40 9.73
C HIS A 51 -9.16 -8.96 9.21
N LEU A 52 -8.22 -8.69 8.29
CA LEU A 52 -8.09 -7.39 7.63
C LEU A 52 -9.37 -7.03 6.84
N ARG A 53 -9.95 -8.00 6.13
CA ARG A 53 -11.23 -7.81 5.42
C ARG A 53 -12.35 -7.41 6.39
N ALA A 54 -12.51 -8.16 7.47
CA ALA A 54 -13.53 -7.89 8.48
C ALA A 54 -13.33 -6.50 9.12
N GLY A 55 -12.08 -6.14 9.41
CA GLY A 55 -11.73 -4.82 9.94
C GLY A 55 -12.05 -3.69 8.97
N MET A 56 -11.71 -3.83 7.68
CA MET A 56 -12.06 -2.82 6.66
C MET A 56 -13.57 -2.66 6.49
N THR A 57 -14.34 -3.76 6.45
CA THR A 57 -15.81 -3.69 6.39
C THR A 57 -16.40 -3.01 7.61
N LEU A 58 -15.91 -3.33 8.81
CA LEU A 58 -16.35 -2.71 10.05
C LEU A 58 -16.00 -1.22 10.09
N LEU A 59 -14.80 -0.84 9.63
CA LEU A 59 -14.36 0.54 9.51
C LEU A 59 -15.31 1.31 8.57
N ILE A 60 -15.51 0.84 7.34
CA ILE A 60 -16.39 1.50 6.35
C ILE A 60 -17.82 1.64 6.88
N SER A 61 -18.33 0.68 7.65
CA SER A 61 -19.65 0.77 8.29
C SER A 61 -19.81 1.91 9.31
N MET A 62 -18.70 2.54 9.72
CA MET A 62 -18.70 3.71 10.60
C MET A 62 -18.69 5.03 9.83
N ILE A 63 -18.51 5.02 8.51
CA ILE A 63 -18.62 6.22 7.68
C ILE A 63 -20.11 6.56 7.55
N PRO A 64 -20.54 7.81 7.85
CA PRO A 64 -21.91 8.23 7.62
C PRO A 64 -22.34 8.00 6.17
N ASN A 65 -23.49 7.36 5.96
CA ASN A 65 -24.01 7.01 4.62
C ASN A 65 -24.11 8.20 3.66
N ASP A 66 -24.27 9.42 4.19
CA ASP A 66 -24.38 10.66 3.40
C ASP A 66 -23.05 11.09 2.73
N LEU A 67 -21.93 10.45 3.08
CA LEU A 67 -20.59 10.76 2.57
C LEU A 67 -20.06 9.71 1.57
N ILE A 68 -20.81 8.63 1.33
CA ILE A 68 -20.47 7.62 0.31
C ILE A 68 -21.07 8.09 -1.03
N PRO A 69 -20.27 8.34 -2.08
CA PRO A 69 -20.82 8.76 -3.36
C PRO A 69 -21.77 7.69 -3.91
N ASN A 70 -23.04 8.05 -4.15
CA ASN A 70 -24.00 7.15 -4.81
C ASN A 70 -23.48 6.77 -6.21
N ASP A 71 -23.28 5.48 -6.45
CA ASP A 71 -22.79 4.89 -7.71
C ASP A 71 -23.68 5.21 -8.95
N GLU A 72 -24.90 5.73 -8.77
CA GLU A 72 -25.83 5.99 -9.86
C GLU A 72 -25.54 7.24 -10.70
N ALA A 73 -24.55 8.06 -10.34
CA ALA A 73 -24.23 9.31 -11.08
C ALA A 73 -22.99 9.23 -11.99
N VAL A 74 -22.35 8.07 -12.15
CA VAL A 74 -21.18 7.90 -13.03
C VAL A 74 -21.63 7.61 -14.47
N ASN A 75 -22.38 8.54 -15.07
CA ASN A 75 -22.56 8.57 -16.52
C ASN A 75 -21.27 9.10 -17.17
N GLN A 76 -20.81 8.40 -18.21
CA GLN A 76 -19.55 8.52 -18.97
C GLN A 76 -19.26 9.90 -19.64
N ARG A 77 -19.86 11.00 -19.17
CA ARG A 77 -19.64 12.36 -19.71
C ARG A 77 -18.90 13.30 -18.75
N THR A 78 -18.64 12.90 -17.50
CA THR A 78 -18.06 13.81 -16.50
C THR A 78 -16.53 13.71 -16.37
N LEU A 79 -15.88 12.65 -16.88
CA LEU A 79 -14.41 12.50 -16.80
C LEU A 79 -13.64 13.62 -17.53
N ALA A 80 -14.22 14.21 -18.58
CA ALA A 80 -13.57 15.31 -19.32
C ALA A 80 -13.62 16.66 -18.58
N ASN A 81 -14.61 16.88 -17.71
CA ASN A 81 -14.80 18.17 -17.03
C ASN A 81 -14.14 18.23 -15.64
N THR A 82 -13.89 17.08 -14.99
CA THR A 82 -13.21 17.05 -13.68
C THR A 82 -11.69 17.22 -13.82
N ILE A 83 -11.10 16.75 -14.92
CA ILE A 83 -9.64 16.83 -15.16
C ILE A 83 -9.20 18.28 -15.48
N TYR A 84 -10.08 19.11 -16.07
CA TYR A 84 -9.75 20.51 -16.36
C TYR A 84 -9.77 21.41 -15.11
N ASN A 85 -10.51 21.02 -14.06
CA ASN A 85 -10.66 21.83 -12.85
C ASN A 85 -9.76 21.38 -11.67
N SER A 86 -9.02 20.27 -11.78
CA SER A 86 -8.11 19.80 -10.71
C SER A 86 -6.83 20.63 -10.57
N ALA A 87 -6.58 21.60 -11.46
CA ALA A 87 -5.50 22.58 -11.34
C ALA A 87 -5.88 23.83 -10.52
N LYS A 88 -7.13 23.93 -10.06
CA LYS A 88 -7.63 24.99 -9.16
C LYS A 88 -8.61 24.40 -8.15
N VAL A 89 -8.13 23.52 -7.29
CA VAL A 89 -8.85 23.22 -6.04
C VAL A 89 -8.20 24.06 -4.96
N GLU A 90 -8.68 25.31 -4.84
CA GLU A 90 -8.70 25.93 -3.52
C GLU A 90 -9.41 24.95 -2.59
N THR A 91 -8.77 24.63 -1.47
CA THR A 91 -9.32 23.78 -0.43
C THR A 91 -10.78 24.16 -0.19
N PRO A 92 -11.76 23.27 -0.44
CA PRO A 92 -13.12 23.55 -0.07
C PRO A 92 -13.09 23.82 1.42
N ARG A 93 -13.57 24.99 1.85
CA ARG A 93 -13.84 25.24 3.26
C ARG A 93 -14.94 24.28 3.68
N MET A 94 -14.53 23.08 4.08
CA MET A 94 -15.38 21.96 4.43
C MET A 94 -15.84 22.18 5.87
N THR A 95 -16.88 23.01 6.03
CA THR A 95 -17.60 23.15 7.29
C THR A 95 -18.43 21.88 7.52
N SER A 96 -18.11 21.20 8.62
CA SER A 96 -18.83 20.05 9.22
C SER A 96 -18.44 18.65 8.73
N ILE A 97 -17.21 18.22 9.00
CA ILE A 97 -16.85 16.79 9.07
C ILE A 97 -17.10 16.31 10.50
N THR A 98 -17.84 15.22 10.65
CA THR A 98 -18.08 14.48 11.89
C THR A 98 -16.76 14.23 12.62
N PHE A 99 -16.67 14.62 13.90
CA PHE A 99 -15.46 14.46 14.70
C PHE A 99 -15.24 12.97 15.00
N CYS A 100 -14.51 12.27 14.12
CA CYS A 100 -14.03 10.93 14.43
C CYS A 100 -13.13 11.03 15.67
N SER A 101 -13.32 10.12 16.62
CA SER A 101 -12.42 10.03 17.77
C SER A 101 -10.98 9.77 17.29
N ALA A 102 -9.97 10.23 18.05
CA ALA A 102 -8.57 9.98 17.71
C ALA A 102 -8.26 8.48 17.50
N ALA A 103 -8.96 7.60 18.23
CA ALA A 103 -8.86 6.15 18.08
C ALA A 103 -9.34 5.67 16.70
N GLN A 104 -10.45 6.19 16.20
CA GLN A 104 -10.96 5.85 14.87
C GLN A 104 -10.02 6.30 13.77
N SER A 105 -9.51 7.53 13.84
CA SER A 105 -8.53 8.01 12.85
C SER A 105 -7.25 7.17 12.89
N PHE A 106 -6.77 6.77 14.07
CA PHE A 106 -5.60 5.90 14.20
C PHE A 106 -5.85 4.51 13.60
N LEU A 107 -6.97 3.88 13.91
CA LEU A 107 -7.31 2.56 13.36
C LEU A 107 -7.53 2.66 11.85
N ALA A 108 -8.22 3.70 11.37
CA ALA A 108 -8.38 3.96 9.95
C ALA A 108 -7.03 4.04 9.23
N ASN A 109 -6.05 4.76 9.80
CA ASN A 109 -4.70 4.82 9.23
C ASN A 109 -4.12 3.41 9.06
N ILE A 110 -4.22 2.55 10.08
CA ILE A 110 -3.61 1.21 10.06
C ILE A 110 -4.29 0.31 9.06
N PHE A 111 -5.62 0.21 9.13
CA PHE A 111 -6.40 -0.67 8.28
C PHE A 111 -6.29 -0.27 6.81
N VAL A 112 -6.39 1.02 6.50
CA VAL A 112 -6.21 1.53 5.13
C VAL A 112 -4.80 1.27 4.61
N TRP A 113 -3.78 1.45 5.46
CA TRP A 113 -2.39 1.19 5.10
C TRP A 113 -2.17 -0.31 4.78
N PHE A 114 -2.60 -1.20 5.68
CA PHE A 114 -2.45 -2.64 5.50
C PHE A 114 -3.24 -3.15 4.28
N ASP A 115 -4.44 -2.65 4.06
CA ASP A 115 -5.29 -3.02 2.93
C ASP A 115 -4.68 -2.54 1.58
N ALA A 116 -4.14 -1.32 1.53
CA ALA A 116 -3.48 -0.81 0.34
C ALA A 116 -2.21 -1.61 -0.02
N LEU A 117 -1.34 -1.89 0.97
CA LEU A 117 -0.12 -2.65 0.77
C LEU A 117 -0.38 -4.12 0.43
N SER A 118 -1.34 -4.75 1.13
CA SER A 118 -1.72 -6.14 0.88
C SER A 118 -2.31 -6.33 -0.53
N SER A 119 -3.16 -5.42 -0.99
CA SER A 119 -3.73 -5.45 -2.34
C SER A 119 -2.68 -5.31 -3.46
N ALA A 120 -1.55 -4.66 -3.16
CA ALA A 120 -0.43 -4.56 -4.09
C ALA A 120 0.43 -5.84 -4.11
N LEU A 121 0.61 -6.51 -2.96
CA LEU A 121 1.34 -7.78 -2.86
C LEU A 121 0.54 -8.98 -3.39
N PHE A 122 -0.74 -9.04 -3.02
CA PHE A 122 -1.62 -10.15 -3.31
C PHE A 122 -2.75 -9.65 -4.21
N TRP A 123 -2.88 -10.26 -5.37
CA TRP A 123 -4.07 -10.04 -6.18
C TRP A 123 -5.29 -10.59 -5.42
N ASP A 124 -6.27 -9.73 -5.15
CA ASP A 124 -7.57 -10.13 -4.65
C ASP A 124 -8.66 -9.52 -5.55
N ASN A 125 -9.68 -10.32 -5.87
CA ASN A 125 -10.72 -9.97 -6.83
C ASN A 125 -11.83 -9.09 -6.21
N ARG A 126 -11.57 -8.46 -5.06
CA ARG A 126 -12.55 -7.69 -4.25
C ARG A 126 -13.09 -6.46 -4.96
N GLU A 127 -14.30 -6.06 -4.58
CA GLU A 127 -14.81 -4.72 -4.87
C GLU A 127 -13.87 -3.65 -4.34
N GLU A 128 -13.76 -2.58 -5.11
CA GLU A 128 -12.73 -1.57 -4.99
C GLU A 128 -13.06 -0.57 -3.89
N LEU A 129 -12.09 -0.30 -3.02
CA LEU A 129 -12.23 0.74 -2.01
C LEU A 129 -11.74 2.06 -2.56
N ASP A 130 -12.58 3.09 -2.45
CA ASP A 130 -12.15 4.46 -2.68
C ASP A 130 -11.39 4.98 -1.45
N TYR A 131 -10.10 4.64 -1.39
CA TYR A 131 -9.22 5.14 -0.34
C TYR A 131 -9.21 6.67 -0.28
N THR A 132 -9.46 7.41 -1.37
CA THR A 132 -9.45 8.88 -1.30
C THR A 132 -10.60 9.41 -0.45
N THR A 133 -11.79 8.84 -0.60
CA THR A 133 -12.95 9.12 0.24
C THR A 133 -12.70 8.67 1.69
N ILE A 134 -12.17 7.47 1.91
CA ILE A 134 -11.88 6.96 3.27
C ILE A 134 -10.87 7.87 4.00
N LEU A 135 -9.77 8.24 3.32
CA LEU A 135 -8.74 9.12 3.88
C LEU A 135 -9.31 10.50 4.23
N ALA A 136 -10.20 11.04 3.39
CA ALA A 136 -10.87 12.32 3.64
C ALA A 136 -11.87 12.25 4.80
N CYS A 137 -12.68 11.19 4.90
CA CYS A 137 -13.69 11.02 5.94
C CYS A 137 -13.09 10.95 7.35
N TYR A 138 -11.97 10.24 7.52
CA TYR A 138 -11.35 10.03 8.82
C TYR A 138 -10.31 11.08 9.21
N GLN A 139 -10.11 12.11 8.37
CA GLN A 139 -8.98 13.06 8.48
C GLN A 139 -7.66 12.31 8.72
N VAL A 140 -7.50 11.18 8.03
CA VAL A 140 -6.39 10.26 8.23
C VAL A 140 -5.09 11.02 8.07
N ASN A 141 -4.17 10.84 9.01
CA ASN A 141 -2.82 11.36 8.93
C ASN A 141 -1.82 10.22 9.15
N ILE A 142 -1.55 9.51 8.05
CA ILE A 142 -0.62 8.38 7.94
C ILE A 142 0.82 8.81 8.24
N THR A 143 1.10 10.11 8.13
CA THR A 143 2.36 10.75 8.48
C THR A 143 2.85 10.34 9.87
N SER A 144 1.92 10.26 10.84
CA SER A 144 2.24 10.04 12.25
C SER A 144 2.62 8.57 12.57
N PRO A 145 1.83 7.54 12.21
CA PRO A 145 2.16 6.15 12.56
C PRO A 145 3.20 5.46 11.67
N PHE A 146 3.28 5.79 10.37
CA PHE A 146 4.08 5.02 9.39
C PHE A 146 5.25 5.79 8.78
N GLY A 147 5.38 7.09 9.09
CA GLY A 147 6.44 7.91 8.53
C GLY A 147 6.30 8.17 7.03
N CYS A 148 5.09 8.10 6.47
CA CYS A 148 4.83 8.34 5.05
C CYS A 148 3.65 9.32 4.84
N LYS A 149 3.76 10.23 3.85
CA LYS A 149 2.68 11.16 3.50
C LYS A 149 1.47 10.43 2.90
N ASN A 150 0.27 10.86 3.26
CA ASN A 150 -1.00 10.25 2.84
C ASN A 150 -1.15 10.06 1.32
N TRP A 151 -0.63 10.99 0.52
CA TRP A 151 -0.78 10.95 -0.94
C TRP A 151 -0.15 9.69 -1.54
N VAL A 152 0.86 9.10 -0.90
CA VAL A 152 1.47 7.85 -1.31
C VAL A 152 0.46 6.70 -1.26
N VAL A 153 -0.33 6.60 -0.18
CA VAL A 153 -1.38 5.58 -0.11
C VAL A 153 -2.44 5.79 -1.16
N ALA A 154 -2.79 7.05 -1.44
CA ALA A 154 -3.67 7.36 -2.55
C ALA A 154 -3.06 6.93 -3.90
N ALA A 155 -1.75 7.04 -4.08
CA ALA A 155 -1.05 6.56 -5.29
C ALA A 155 -1.07 5.03 -5.40
N ILE A 156 -0.77 4.31 -4.32
CA ILE A 156 -0.86 2.84 -4.25
C ILE A 156 -2.30 2.40 -4.52
N GLY A 157 -3.28 3.05 -3.89
CA GLY A 157 -4.70 2.86 -4.10
C GLY A 157 -5.08 3.03 -5.57
N LYS A 158 -4.79 4.18 -6.18
CA LYS A 158 -5.01 4.44 -7.62
C LYS A 158 -4.37 3.38 -8.52
N THR A 159 -3.19 2.89 -8.15
CA THR A 159 -2.50 1.82 -8.90
C THR A 159 -3.20 0.47 -8.76
N ASN A 160 -3.69 0.13 -7.56
CA ASN A 160 -4.55 -1.04 -7.35
C ASN A 160 -5.80 -0.94 -8.22
N GLN A 161 -6.40 0.26 -8.31
CA GLN A 161 -7.59 0.47 -9.14
C GLN A 161 -7.32 0.27 -10.62
N LEU A 162 -6.20 0.84 -11.10
CA LEU A 162 -5.74 0.64 -12.46
C LEU A 162 -5.48 -0.84 -12.78
N ARG A 163 -4.84 -1.57 -11.86
CA ARG A 163 -4.57 -3.01 -12.00
C ARG A 163 -5.87 -3.79 -12.16
N ARG A 164 -6.85 -3.53 -11.30
CA ARG A 164 -8.17 -4.19 -11.35
C ARG A 164 -8.87 -3.93 -12.67
N TRP A 165 -8.98 -2.66 -13.05
CA TRP A 165 -9.58 -2.27 -14.31
C TRP A 165 -8.89 -2.94 -15.51
N LYS A 166 -7.56 -2.96 -15.55
CA LYS A 166 -6.78 -3.59 -16.62
C LYS A 166 -7.15 -5.07 -16.76
N VAL A 167 -7.21 -5.81 -15.64
CA VAL A 167 -7.57 -7.24 -15.64
C VAL A 167 -9.03 -7.44 -16.09
N LEU A 168 -9.97 -6.62 -15.61
CA LEU A 168 -11.38 -6.72 -16.00
C LEU A 168 -11.58 -6.48 -17.50
N MET A 169 -10.98 -5.43 -18.05
CA MET A 169 -11.08 -5.14 -19.49
C MET A 169 -10.34 -6.18 -20.34
N ALA A 170 -9.21 -6.71 -19.87
CA ALA A 170 -8.51 -7.79 -20.54
C ALA A 170 -9.37 -9.06 -20.63
N ASN A 171 -10.00 -9.45 -19.52
CA ASN A 171 -10.89 -10.62 -19.46
C ASN A 171 -12.13 -10.46 -20.34
N GLN A 172 -12.61 -9.23 -20.54
CA GLN A 172 -13.73 -8.92 -21.43
C GLN A 172 -13.31 -8.75 -22.91
N GLY A 173 -12.00 -8.78 -23.22
CA GLY A 173 -11.49 -8.52 -24.56
C GLY A 173 -11.63 -7.07 -25.03
N SER A 174 -11.84 -6.13 -24.11
CA SER A 174 -12.10 -4.70 -24.38
C SER A 174 -10.97 -3.77 -23.95
N LEU A 175 -9.80 -4.32 -23.58
CA LEU A 175 -8.65 -3.55 -23.13
C LEU A 175 -8.08 -2.66 -24.25
N SER A 176 -8.24 -1.34 -24.10
CA SER A 176 -7.62 -0.35 -24.97
C SER A 176 -6.25 0.07 -24.44
N ASN A 177 -5.20 -0.16 -25.23
CA ASN A 177 -3.84 0.26 -24.88
C ASN A 177 -3.68 1.79 -24.80
N ILE A 178 -4.47 2.54 -25.58
CA ILE A 178 -4.48 4.01 -25.52
C ILE A 178 -5.06 4.47 -24.18
N LEU A 179 -6.20 3.90 -23.79
CA LEU A 179 -6.84 4.24 -22.51
C LEU A 179 -5.99 3.79 -21.32
N LEU A 180 -5.33 2.64 -21.42
CA LEU A 180 -4.36 2.17 -20.42
C LEU A 180 -3.23 3.18 -20.27
N ALA A 181 -2.60 3.61 -21.36
CA ALA A 181 -1.52 4.61 -21.32
C ALA A 181 -1.98 5.94 -20.71
N THR A 182 -3.18 6.42 -21.05
CA THR A 182 -3.77 7.63 -20.45
C THR A 182 -3.91 7.49 -18.93
N ARG A 183 -4.52 6.40 -18.46
CA ARG A 183 -4.71 6.18 -17.01
C ARG A 183 -3.39 5.99 -16.27
N VAL A 184 -2.42 5.32 -16.86
CA VAL A 184 -1.06 5.21 -16.30
C VAL A 184 -0.46 6.60 -16.13
N SER A 185 -0.51 7.44 -17.17
CA SER A 185 0.02 8.79 -17.14
C SER A 185 -0.65 9.67 -16.09
N GLU A 186 -1.96 9.52 -15.84
CA GLU A 186 -2.66 10.27 -14.79
C GLU A 186 -2.12 9.93 -13.39
N VAL A 187 -1.91 8.65 -13.10
CA VAL A 187 -1.36 8.20 -11.81
C VAL A 187 0.11 8.61 -11.67
N GLU A 188 0.89 8.50 -12.74
CA GLU A 188 2.29 8.89 -12.74
C GLU A 188 2.45 10.41 -12.50
N GLN A 189 1.67 11.24 -13.21
CA GLN A 189 1.67 12.69 -13.01
C GLN A 189 1.27 13.06 -11.59
N PHE A 190 0.28 12.37 -11.01
CA PHE A 190 -0.09 12.55 -9.60
C PHE A 190 1.11 12.29 -8.67
N ILE A 191 1.85 11.19 -8.85
CA ILE A 191 3.03 10.88 -8.02
C ILE A 191 4.13 11.92 -8.22
N ARG A 192 4.48 12.24 -9.47
CA ARG A 192 5.58 13.16 -9.80
C ARG A 192 5.30 14.60 -9.32
N ALA A 193 4.06 15.08 -9.44
CA ALA A 193 3.69 16.41 -8.95
C ALA A 193 3.92 16.55 -7.44
N HIS A 194 3.60 15.52 -6.65
CA HIS A 194 3.84 15.52 -5.21
C HIS A 194 5.33 15.41 -4.87
N LEU A 195 6.09 14.59 -5.59
CA LEU A 195 7.56 14.52 -5.43
C LEU A 195 8.23 15.88 -5.70
N SER A 196 7.91 16.54 -6.80
CA SER A 196 8.51 17.84 -7.13
C SER A 196 8.17 18.94 -6.13
N SER A 197 6.98 18.89 -5.52
CA SER A 197 6.59 19.82 -4.45
C SER A 197 7.36 19.62 -3.14
N GLN A 198 7.99 18.45 -2.97
CA GLN A 198 8.74 18.07 -1.78
C GLN A 198 10.23 18.40 -1.91
N GLU A 199 10.81 18.27 -3.10
CA GLU A 199 12.23 18.59 -3.37
C GLU A 199 12.56 20.10 -3.25
N SER A 200 11.55 20.96 -3.16
CA SER A 200 11.73 22.43 -3.14
C SER A 200 12.26 22.97 -1.81
N PHE A 201 12.33 22.16 -0.75
CA PHE A 201 12.81 22.56 0.57
C PHE A 201 14.24 22.03 0.79
N LEU A 202 15.23 22.91 0.59
CA LEU A 202 16.68 22.67 0.64
C LEU A 202 17.23 22.33 2.05
N THR A 203 16.65 21.37 2.76
CA THR A 203 17.17 20.83 4.02
C THR A 203 17.67 19.40 3.84
N PRO A 204 18.62 18.90 4.67
CA PRO A 204 18.89 17.47 4.73
C PRO A 204 17.55 16.74 4.91
N TYR A 205 17.23 15.79 4.03
CA TYR A 205 15.97 15.07 4.07
C TYR A 205 15.72 14.56 5.51
N ASP A 206 14.61 14.98 6.11
CA ASP A 206 14.13 14.34 7.33
C ASP A 206 13.83 12.86 6.99
N ALA A 207 13.97 11.96 7.95
CA ALA A 207 13.69 10.53 7.78
C ALA A 207 12.28 10.29 7.22
N PHE A 208 11.35 11.20 7.53
CA PHE A 208 9.99 11.21 7.01
C PHE A 208 9.90 11.47 5.50
N ASP A 209 10.58 12.50 5.01
CA ASP A 209 10.58 12.84 3.58
C ASP A 209 11.28 11.75 2.77
N LEU A 210 12.34 11.17 3.33
CA LEU A 210 13.06 10.06 2.71
C LEU A 210 12.21 8.79 2.63
N SER A 211 11.49 8.45 3.71
CA SER A 211 10.56 7.32 3.71
C SER A 211 9.47 7.53 2.66
N THR A 212 8.89 8.72 2.62
CA THR A 212 7.89 9.10 1.61
C THR A 212 8.44 8.96 0.20
N HIS A 213 9.69 9.40 -0.05
CA HIS A 213 10.34 9.25 -1.35
C HIS A 213 10.50 7.78 -1.75
N ILE A 214 10.95 6.92 -0.83
CA ILE A 214 11.10 5.48 -1.11
C ILE A 214 9.77 4.83 -1.46
N PHE A 215 8.71 5.14 -0.72
CA PHE A 215 7.38 4.64 -1.06
C PHE A 215 6.86 5.19 -2.39
N ALA A 216 7.17 6.44 -2.73
CA ALA A 216 6.82 7.02 -4.01
C ALA A 216 7.52 6.29 -5.16
N GLN A 217 8.83 6.01 -5.03
CA GLN A 217 9.58 5.21 -6.01
C GLN A 217 8.99 3.79 -6.14
N ALA A 218 8.61 3.16 -5.02
CA ALA A 218 7.94 1.86 -5.04
C ALA A 218 6.58 1.92 -5.75
N SER A 219 5.84 3.03 -5.58
CA SER A 219 4.56 3.25 -6.26
C SER A 219 4.75 3.43 -7.77
N ILE A 220 5.80 4.12 -8.22
CA ILE A 220 6.16 4.23 -9.64
C ILE A 220 6.52 2.84 -10.20
N VAL A 221 7.39 2.09 -9.52
CA VAL A 221 7.72 0.71 -9.91
C VAL A 221 6.45 -0.13 -10.01
N TYR A 222 5.59 -0.09 -9.00
CA TYR A 222 4.33 -0.84 -9.01
C TYR A 222 3.44 -0.45 -10.20
N LEU A 223 3.27 0.84 -10.45
CA LEU A 223 2.50 1.37 -11.57
C LEU A 223 3.01 0.85 -12.92
N HIS A 224 4.32 0.91 -13.17
CA HIS A 224 4.88 0.45 -14.44
C HIS A 224 4.92 -1.07 -14.55
N VAL A 225 5.00 -1.82 -13.45
CA VAL A 225 4.79 -3.27 -13.47
C VAL A 225 3.34 -3.60 -13.84
N VAL A 226 2.36 -2.86 -13.31
CA VAL A 226 0.96 -3.01 -13.72
C VAL A 226 0.76 -2.64 -15.18
N ALA A 227 1.41 -1.58 -15.68
CA ALA A 227 1.28 -1.11 -17.05
C ALA A 227 1.94 -2.06 -18.06
N SER A 228 3.23 -2.35 -17.87
CA SER A 228 4.12 -2.97 -18.84
C SER A 228 4.50 -4.41 -18.50
N GLY A 229 4.27 -4.85 -17.27
CA GLY A 229 4.74 -6.15 -16.75
C GLY A 229 6.05 -6.03 -15.96
N PRO A 230 6.47 -7.12 -15.28
CA PRO A 230 7.61 -7.10 -14.36
C PRO A 230 8.96 -7.18 -15.08
N TYR A 231 9.30 -6.13 -15.82
CA TYR A 231 10.49 -6.03 -16.65
C TYR A 231 11.45 -4.94 -16.12
N PRO A 232 12.56 -5.31 -15.46
CA PRO A 232 13.52 -4.38 -14.87
C PRO A 232 14.12 -3.33 -15.82
N ASP A 233 14.21 -3.65 -17.11
CA ASP A 233 14.84 -2.79 -18.12
C ASP A 233 13.89 -1.72 -18.68
N VAL A 234 12.62 -1.71 -18.25
CA VAL A 234 11.71 -0.59 -18.52
C VAL A 234 12.32 0.68 -17.88
N PRO A 235 12.56 1.76 -18.63
CA PRO A 235 13.29 2.94 -18.13
C PRO A 235 12.71 3.50 -16.83
N GLU A 236 11.38 3.63 -16.76
CA GLU A 236 10.70 4.20 -15.60
C GLU A 236 10.85 3.34 -14.33
N ILE A 237 10.94 2.01 -14.51
CA ILE A 237 11.25 1.07 -13.43
C ILE A 237 12.71 1.23 -13.00
N ARG A 238 13.63 1.19 -13.98
CA ARG A 238 15.07 1.29 -13.72
C ARG A 238 15.44 2.58 -13.01
N ASP A 239 14.96 3.72 -13.49
CA ASP A 239 15.20 5.04 -12.91
C ASP A 239 14.73 5.10 -11.45
N SER A 240 13.56 4.52 -11.17
CA SER A 240 13.00 4.48 -9.82
C SER A 240 13.82 3.59 -8.87
N VAL A 241 14.33 2.45 -9.38
CA VAL A 241 15.22 1.55 -8.64
C VAL A 241 16.56 2.23 -8.32
N GLU A 242 17.18 2.88 -9.30
CA GLU A 242 18.44 3.60 -9.13
C GLU A 242 18.29 4.77 -8.15
N SER A 243 17.21 5.54 -8.28
CA SER A 243 16.85 6.63 -7.35
C SER A 243 16.71 6.13 -5.92
N CYS A 244 15.97 5.04 -5.69
CA CYS A 244 15.81 4.46 -4.36
C CYS A 244 17.14 3.99 -3.77
N LEU A 245 17.98 3.29 -4.55
CA LEU A 245 19.28 2.82 -4.09
C LEU A 245 20.20 3.98 -3.68
N ALA A 246 20.20 5.09 -4.42
CA ALA A 246 20.98 6.27 -4.08
C ALA A 246 20.56 6.83 -2.70
N HIS A 247 19.26 6.94 -2.45
CA HIS A 247 18.72 7.46 -1.20
C HIS A 247 18.97 6.52 -0.01
N VAL A 248 18.76 5.21 -0.20
CA VAL A 248 18.98 4.21 0.83
C VAL A 248 20.46 4.13 1.26
N ARG A 249 21.39 4.27 0.30
CA ARG A 249 22.84 4.29 0.59
C ARG A 249 23.27 5.50 1.40
N LEU A 250 22.65 6.66 1.15
CA LEU A 250 22.95 7.91 1.85
C LEU A 250 22.38 7.95 3.26
N THR A 251 21.40 7.11 3.58
CA THR A 251 20.77 7.08 4.91
C THR A 251 20.52 5.66 5.40
N PRO A 252 21.58 4.89 5.75
CA PRO A 252 21.43 3.51 6.21
C PRO A 252 20.53 3.36 7.45
N GLY A 253 20.51 4.38 8.33
CA GLY A 253 19.68 4.41 9.53
C GLY A 253 18.18 4.36 9.26
N LEU A 254 17.74 4.71 8.04
CA LEU A 254 16.34 4.67 7.65
C LEU A 254 15.78 3.24 7.64
N LEU A 255 16.63 2.26 7.31
CA LEU A 255 16.24 0.84 7.23
C LEU A 255 16.18 0.16 8.61
N THR A 256 16.15 0.94 9.70
CA THR A 256 15.70 0.50 11.02
C THR A 256 14.17 0.50 11.14
N SER A 257 13.48 1.24 10.26
CA SER A 257 12.02 1.28 10.22
C SER A 257 11.48 0.08 9.44
N PHE A 258 10.86 -0.87 10.16
CA PHE A 258 10.32 -2.10 9.58
C PHE A 258 9.34 -1.82 8.44
N TRP A 259 8.54 -0.75 8.55
CA TRP A 259 7.57 -0.32 7.54
C TRP A 259 8.14 -0.14 6.12
N LEU A 260 9.45 0.09 5.98
CA LEU A 260 10.12 0.20 4.68
C LEU A 260 10.43 -1.15 4.01
N ALA A 261 10.12 -2.27 4.66
CA ALA A 261 10.27 -3.61 4.09
C ALA A 261 9.47 -3.75 2.79
N TRP A 262 8.20 -3.31 2.78
CA TRP A 262 7.35 -3.34 1.58
C TRP A 262 7.98 -2.58 0.39
N PRO A 263 8.23 -1.26 0.47
CA PRO A 263 8.66 -0.51 -0.71
C PRO A 263 10.06 -0.95 -1.16
N VAL A 264 10.95 -1.30 -0.24
CA VAL A 264 12.27 -1.83 -0.60
C VAL A 264 12.13 -3.18 -1.29
N CYS A 265 11.23 -4.06 -0.84
CA CYS A 265 10.93 -5.34 -1.51
C CYS A 265 10.45 -5.14 -2.95
N ILE A 266 9.44 -4.30 -3.16
CA ILE A 266 8.87 -4.03 -4.49
C ILE A 266 9.94 -3.55 -5.46
N ILE A 267 10.73 -2.55 -5.04
CA ILE A 267 11.79 -1.96 -5.84
C ILE A 267 12.90 -2.98 -6.09
N GLY A 268 13.38 -3.66 -5.04
CA GLY A 268 14.46 -4.64 -5.13
C GLY A 268 14.11 -5.84 -6.02
N CYS A 269 12.86 -6.31 -6.01
CA CYS A 269 12.39 -7.36 -6.93
C CYS A 269 12.58 -6.96 -8.41
N MET A 270 12.44 -5.67 -8.70
CA MET A 270 12.60 -5.08 -10.03
C MET A 270 14.03 -4.60 -10.33
N ALA A 271 15.02 -4.93 -9.49
CA ALA A 271 16.41 -4.61 -9.77
C ALA A 271 16.96 -5.36 -11.00
N ALA A 272 17.57 -4.61 -11.91
CA ALA A 272 18.38 -5.13 -12.99
C ALA A 272 19.64 -5.84 -12.45
N LYS A 273 20.25 -6.73 -13.25
CA LYS A 273 21.33 -7.63 -12.80
C LYS A 273 22.51 -6.91 -12.14
N ASP A 274 22.88 -5.76 -12.68
CA ASP A 274 23.94 -4.87 -12.20
C ASP A 274 23.62 -4.21 -10.84
N LEU A 275 22.34 -4.07 -10.50
CA LEU A 275 21.89 -3.43 -9.26
C LEU A 275 21.62 -4.41 -8.11
N ARG A 276 21.43 -5.71 -8.38
CA ARG A 276 21.08 -6.73 -7.37
C ARG A 276 22.06 -6.78 -6.19
N LYS A 277 23.36 -6.84 -6.49
CA LYS A 277 24.42 -6.88 -5.46
C LYS A 277 24.36 -5.66 -4.52
N SER A 278 23.96 -4.50 -5.05
CA SER A 278 23.81 -3.28 -4.26
C SER A 278 22.70 -3.41 -3.22
N PHE A 279 21.58 -4.07 -3.55
CA PHE A 279 20.52 -4.37 -2.59
C PHE A 279 20.99 -5.38 -1.53
N GLU A 280 21.71 -6.43 -1.94
CA GLU A 280 22.26 -7.41 -1.00
C GLU A 280 23.20 -6.74 0.01
N GLU A 281 24.19 -5.97 -0.45
CA GLU A 281 25.14 -5.27 0.41
C GLU A 281 24.46 -4.34 1.43
N VAL A 282 23.43 -3.61 0.98
CA VAL A 282 22.65 -2.68 1.82
C VAL A 282 21.84 -3.42 2.88
N LEU A 283 21.27 -4.58 2.56
CA LEU A 283 20.36 -5.33 3.43
C LEU A 283 21.10 -6.32 4.35
N GLU A 284 22.16 -6.95 3.87
CA GLU A 284 22.97 -7.93 4.62
C GLU A 284 24.02 -7.29 5.52
N GLY A 285 24.47 -6.07 5.22
CA GLY A 285 25.39 -5.32 6.08
C GLY A 285 24.82 -4.90 7.45
N ARG A 286 23.63 -5.41 7.82
CA ARG A 286 22.92 -5.05 9.05
C ARG A 286 22.95 -6.18 10.06
N ASP A 287 23.29 -5.82 11.30
CA ASP A 287 23.38 -6.74 12.43
C ASP A 287 22.02 -7.41 12.69
N ILE A 288 21.98 -8.73 12.50
CA ILE A 288 20.79 -9.61 12.46
C ILE A 288 20.24 -9.86 13.87
N SER A 289 20.83 -9.24 14.90
CA SER A 289 20.59 -9.51 16.31
C SER A 289 19.38 -8.80 16.92
N HIS A 290 18.74 -7.86 16.21
CA HIS A 290 17.54 -7.16 16.68
C HIS A 290 16.26 -7.69 16.04
N HIS A 291 15.26 -8.00 16.87
CA HIS A 291 13.96 -8.57 16.50
C HIS A 291 13.12 -7.69 15.54
N GLY A 292 13.58 -6.49 15.19
CA GLY A 292 12.93 -5.58 14.24
C GLY A 292 13.27 -5.80 12.76
N ASN A 293 14.07 -6.83 12.42
CA ASN A 293 14.59 -7.03 11.04
C ASN A 293 13.89 -8.17 10.25
N PHE A 294 12.77 -8.70 10.76
CA PHE A 294 12.01 -9.78 10.13
C PHE A 294 11.51 -9.40 8.73
N GLY A 295 10.93 -8.19 8.59
CA GLY A 295 10.42 -7.67 7.33
C GLY A 295 11.50 -7.59 6.23
N PHE A 296 12.69 -7.07 6.53
CA PHE A 296 13.77 -6.95 5.53
C PHE A 296 14.43 -8.28 5.19
N THR A 297 14.53 -9.20 6.14
CA THR A 297 15.04 -10.57 5.87
C THR A 297 14.13 -11.27 4.86
N ASN A 298 12.82 -11.20 5.09
CA ASN A 298 11.82 -11.75 4.18
C ASN A 298 11.79 -10.99 2.85
N ALA A 299 11.92 -9.67 2.85
CA ALA A 299 12.01 -8.87 1.64
C ALA A 299 13.20 -9.30 0.77
N LEU A 300 14.39 -9.48 1.37
CA LEU A 300 15.57 -9.95 0.65
C LEU A 300 15.38 -11.38 0.10
N ALA A 301 14.73 -12.26 0.86
CA ALA A 301 14.39 -13.61 0.37
C ALA A 301 13.47 -13.55 -0.86
N VAL A 302 12.43 -12.70 -0.82
CA VAL A 302 11.50 -12.48 -1.95
C VAL A 302 12.24 -11.89 -3.15
N MET A 303 13.13 -10.89 -2.95
CA MET A 303 13.95 -10.33 -4.02
C MET A 303 14.81 -11.39 -4.70
N ARG A 304 15.52 -12.22 -3.91
CA ARG A 304 16.37 -13.30 -4.41
C ARG A 304 15.59 -14.32 -5.21
N ASP A 305 14.42 -14.72 -4.72
CA ASP A 305 13.56 -15.64 -5.46
C ASP A 305 13.05 -15.01 -6.77
N CYS A 306 12.68 -13.72 -6.74
CA CYS A 306 12.28 -12.98 -7.94
C CYS A 306 13.38 -12.95 -9.00
N TRP A 307 14.61 -12.66 -8.58
CA TRP A 307 15.78 -12.67 -9.45
C TRP A 307 16.08 -14.07 -10.00
N ARG A 308 15.96 -15.11 -9.16
CA ARG A 308 16.12 -16.51 -9.55
C ARG A 308 15.09 -16.93 -10.59
N LEU A 309 13.81 -16.64 -10.38
CA LEU A 309 12.72 -16.93 -11.33
C LEU A 309 13.01 -16.25 -12.68
N ARG A 310 13.44 -14.99 -12.65
CA ARG A 310 13.82 -14.23 -13.85
C ARG A 310 15.02 -14.84 -14.58
N ASP A 311 16.06 -15.25 -13.87
CA ASP A 311 17.24 -15.87 -14.47
C ASP A 311 16.94 -17.26 -15.07
N LEU A 312 15.93 -17.95 -14.55
CA LEU A 312 15.40 -19.19 -15.11
C LEU A 312 14.37 -18.99 -16.24
N ASN A 313 14.08 -17.75 -16.63
CA ASN A 313 13.04 -17.38 -17.59
C ASN A 313 11.62 -17.88 -17.21
N ILE A 314 11.33 -17.97 -15.90
CA ILE A 314 10.00 -18.32 -15.39
C ILE A 314 9.23 -17.02 -15.16
N TYR A 315 8.14 -16.81 -15.92
CA TYR A 315 7.33 -15.59 -15.87
C TYR A 315 5.88 -15.85 -15.45
N PRO A 316 5.19 -14.88 -14.82
CA PRO A 316 5.71 -13.58 -14.38
C PRO A 316 6.74 -13.73 -13.24
N ALA A 317 7.78 -12.88 -13.24
CA ALA A 317 8.81 -12.83 -12.21
C ALA A 317 8.69 -11.50 -11.45
N ASP A 318 7.71 -11.44 -10.55
CA ASP A 318 7.41 -10.30 -9.68
C ASP A 318 7.40 -10.70 -8.19
N TRP A 319 7.15 -9.74 -7.30
CA TRP A 319 7.08 -10.01 -5.87
C TRP A 319 5.93 -10.97 -5.53
N THR A 320 4.79 -10.89 -6.22
CA THR A 320 3.64 -11.78 -5.97
C THR A 320 3.97 -13.24 -6.32
N SER A 321 4.60 -13.48 -7.48
CA SER A 321 5.02 -14.82 -7.90
C SER A 321 6.08 -15.40 -6.97
N SER A 322 6.98 -14.54 -6.48
CA SER A 322 8.09 -14.92 -5.59
C SER A 322 7.59 -15.24 -4.18
N MET A 323 6.70 -14.42 -3.63
CA MET A 323 6.03 -14.72 -2.35
C MET A 323 5.26 -16.04 -2.44
N ARG A 324 4.54 -16.30 -3.54
CA ARG A 324 3.84 -17.57 -3.76
C ARG A 324 4.80 -18.77 -3.84
N SER A 325 5.92 -18.61 -4.56
CA SER A 325 6.98 -19.61 -4.70
C SER A 325 7.62 -19.98 -3.36
N LEU A 326 7.80 -18.98 -2.48
CA LEU A 326 8.32 -19.16 -1.11
C LEU A 326 7.25 -19.63 -0.11
N GLY A 327 5.98 -19.72 -0.50
CA GLY A 327 4.88 -20.02 0.41
C GLY A 327 4.57 -18.88 1.40
N TYR A 328 5.04 -17.66 1.12
CA TYR A 328 4.80 -16.49 1.96
C TYR A 328 3.41 -15.94 1.72
N THR A 329 2.66 -15.84 2.81
CA THR A 329 1.30 -15.32 2.83
C THR A 329 1.14 -14.11 3.73
N PHE A 330 2.15 -13.76 4.53
CA PHE A 330 2.13 -12.64 5.47
C PHE A 330 2.33 -11.28 4.78
N LEU A 331 1.96 -10.20 5.48
CA LEU A 331 2.20 -8.82 5.05
C LEU A 331 3.67 -8.43 5.31
N LEU A 332 4.35 -7.90 4.29
CA LEU A 332 5.72 -7.37 4.44
C LEU A 332 5.69 -6.00 5.12
N ILE A 333 5.45 -5.98 6.43
CA ILE A 333 5.54 -4.78 7.28
C ILE A 333 6.75 -4.82 8.18
#